data_AF-D8S371-F1
#
_entry.id   AF-D8S371-F1
#
_cell.length_a   1.000
_cell.length_b   1.000
_cell.length_c   1.000
_cell.angle_alpha   90.00
_cell.angle_beta   90.00
_cell.angle_gamma   90.00
#
_symmetry.space_group_name_H-M   'P 1'
#
loop_
_entity.id
_entity.type
_entity.pdbx_description
1 polymer ?
#
loop_
_entity_poly.entity_id
_entity_poly.type
_entity_poly.pdbx_seq_one_letter_code
_entity_poly.pdbx_strand_id
1 'polypeptide(L)'
;MEGNTIISPNGIFKLIMQKDCNLVFYEVHVVLWVADTNGRGEGCYLSLRSSGLYIFSSVKEVWRFALKNRHSKLVLMAEDDGNVYLYDMEKHL
;
A
#
# COMPACT_ATOMS: atom_id res chain seq x y z
N MET A 1 12.62 -7.04 2.76
CA MET A 1 12.15 -5.88 1.98
C MET A 1 11.33 -5.01 2.91
N GLU A 2 11.91 -3.95 3.44
CA GLU A 2 11.19 -3.02 4.33
C GLU A 2 10.30 -2.13 3.45
N GLY A 3 9.10 -2.67 3.18
CA GLY A 3 8.10 -2.20 2.22
C GLY A 3 7.30 -1.00 2.70
N ASN A 4 7.98 0.08 3.04
CA ASN A 4 7.34 1.36 3.38
C ASN A 4 7.16 2.26 2.16
N THR A 5 7.64 1.88 0.98
CA THR A 5 7.48 2.67 -0.23
C THR A 5 7.41 1.77 -1.47
N ILE A 6 6.49 2.09 -2.37
CA ILE A 6 6.39 1.54 -3.72
C ILE A 6 6.54 2.73 -4.66
N ILE A 7 7.36 2.58 -5.70
CA ILE A 7 7.70 3.62 -6.66
C ILE A 7 7.39 3.08 -8.05
N SER A 8 6.72 3.88 -8.89
CA SER A 8 6.48 3.53 -10.28
C SER A 8 7.80 3.43 -11.07
N PRO A 9 7.87 2.65 -12.15
CA PRO A 9 9.07 2.52 -12.98
C PRO A 9 9.67 3.87 -13.43
N ASN A 10 8.84 4.85 -13.77
CA ASN A 10 9.29 6.20 -14.16
C ASN A 10 9.71 7.09 -12.97
N GLY A 11 9.54 6.64 -11.71
CA GLY A 11 9.90 7.37 -10.50
C GLY A 11 8.96 8.51 -10.10
N ILE A 12 7.90 8.76 -10.88
CA ILE A 12 6.96 9.87 -10.69
C ILE A 12 5.99 9.57 -9.56
N PHE A 13 5.42 8.36 -9.53
CA PHE A 13 4.39 7.99 -8.58
C PHE A 13 4.97 7.20 -7.41
N LYS A 14 4.52 7.54 -6.20
CA LYS A 14 5.02 6.91 -4.96
C LYS A 14 3.89 6.65 -3.99
N LEU A 15 3.73 5.39 -3.58
CA LEU A 15 2.89 5.00 -2.45
C LEU A 15 3.79 4.79 -1.23
N ILE A 16 3.63 5.59 -0.18
CA ILE A 16 4.52 5.60 0.98
C ILE A 16 3.75 5.49 2.30
N MET A 17 4.23 4.61 3.19
CA MET A 17 3.85 4.61 4.60
C MET A 17 4.68 5.67 5.34
N GLN A 18 4.03 6.74 5.78
CA GLN A 18 4.69 7.85 6.46
C GLN A 18 4.88 7.59 7.95
N LYS A 19 5.77 8.37 8.58
CA LYS A 19 6.10 8.26 10.01
C LYS A 19 4.91 8.54 10.93
N ASP A 20 3.96 9.36 10.48
CA ASP A 20 2.73 9.66 11.21
C ASP A 20 1.68 8.54 11.07
N CYS A 21 2.03 7.41 10.46
CA CYS A 21 1.16 6.28 10.16
C CYS A 21 0.11 6.52 9.08
N ASN A 22 0.22 7.58 8.27
CA ASN A 22 -0.62 7.73 7.08
C ASN A 22 0.00 7.01 5.87
N LEU A 23 -0.81 6.24 5.14
CA LEU A 23 -0.44 5.74 3.81
C LEU A 23 -0.84 6.80 2.78
N VAL A 24 0.14 7.29 2.01
CA VAL A 24 -0.04 8.40 1.09
C VAL A 24 0.44 8.03 -0.31
N PHE A 25 -0.36 8.39 -1.31
CA PHE A 25 -0.02 8.26 -2.71
C PHE A 25 0.30 9.64 -3.31
N TYR A 26 1.49 9.76 -3.88
CA TYR A 26 2.04 10.98 -4.46
C TYR A 26 2.23 10.86 -5.96
N GLU A 27 2.04 11.98 -6.65
CA GLU A 27 2.68 12.30 -7.92
C GLU A 27 3.76 13.34 -7.66
N VAL A 28 5.02 12.92 -7.68
CA VAL A 28 6.19 13.74 -7.30
C VAL A 28 6.05 14.29 -5.87
N HIS A 29 5.53 15.50 -5.70
CA HIS A 29 5.29 16.17 -4.41
C HIS A 29 3.80 16.50 -4.16
N VAL A 30 2.93 16.17 -5.11
CA VAL A 30 1.49 16.40 -5.01
C VAL A 30 0.84 15.17 -4.38
N VAL A 31 0.05 15.37 -3.33
CA VAL A 31 -0.75 14.30 -2.72
C VAL A 31 -1.95 14.01 -3.62
N LEU A 32 -2.05 12.80 -4.13
CA LEU A 32 -3.19 12.34 -4.92
C LEU A 32 -4.25 11.64 -4.06
N TRP A 33 -3.81 10.86 -3.07
CA TRP A 33 -4.70 10.10 -2.19
C TRP A 33 -4.06 9.82 -0.82
N VAL A 34 -4.89 9.70 0.22
CA VAL A 34 -4.50 9.34 1.59
C VAL A 34 -5.45 8.31 2.18
N ALA A 35 -4.94 7.46 3.08
CA ALA A 35 -5.75 6.48 3.80
C ALA A 35 -6.44 7.04 5.07
N ASP A 36 -6.13 8.28 5.46
CA ASP A 36 -6.60 8.95 6.69
C ASP A 36 -6.29 8.16 7.98
N THR A 37 -5.09 7.59 8.04
CA THR A 37 -4.60 6.81 9.19
C THR A 37 -3.55 7.52 10.03
N ASN A 38 -3.35 8.83 9.81
CA ASN A 38 -2.44 9.67 10.58
C ASN A 38 -2.77 9.62 12.09
N GLY A 39 -1.73 9.50 12.92
CA GLY A 39 -1.84 9.48 14.38
C GLY A 39 -2.50 8.24 14.98
N ARG A 40 -2.81 7.20 14.17
CA ARG A 40 -3.51 6.00 14.66
C ARG A 40 -2.58 4.96 15.31
N GLY A 41 -1.27 5.21 15.33
CA GLY A 41 -0.28 4.35 15.96
C GLY A 41 1.14 4.89 15.81
N GLU A 42 2.12 4.04 16.11
CA GLU A 42 3.54 4.31 15.95
C GLU A 42 4.21 3.14 15.23
N GLY A 43 5.29 3.42 14.50
CA GLY A 43 6.06 2.41 13.78
C GLY A 43 5.23 1.65 12.74
N CYS A 44 4.31 2.35 12.06
CA CYS A 44 3.42 1.68 11.13
C CYS A 44 4.12 1.21 9.86
N TYR A 45 3.65 0.08 9.34
CA TYR A 45 4.17 -0.53 8.13
C TYR A 45 3.03 -1.11 7.29
N LEU A 46 3.29 -1.17 5.99
CA LEU A 46 2.38 -1.77 5.02
C LEU A 46 2.64 -3.29 4.95
N SER A 47 1.58 -4.08 5.01
CA SER A 47 1.64 -5.54 4.91
C SER A 47 0.70 -6.02 3.82
N LEU A 48 1.27 -6.58 2.75
CA LEU A 48 0.50 -7.27 1.73
C LEU A 48 0.34 -8.74 2.11
N ARG A 49 -0.91 -9.24 2.10
CA ARG A 49 -1.26 -10.62 2.44
C ARG A 49 -2.23 -11.18 1.39
N SER A 50 -2.38 -12.50 1.32
CA SER A 50 -3.31 -13.18 0.40
C SER A 50 -4.78 -12.72 0.51
N SER A 51 -5.16 -12.12 1.64
CA SER A 51 -6.50 -11.58 1.90
C SER A 51 -6.64 -10.07 1.66
N GLY A 52 -5.58 -9.37 1.25
CA GLY A 52 -5.62 -7.94 0.96
C GLY A 52 -4.44 -7.14 1.49
N LEU A 53 -4.63 -5.83 1.57
CA LEU A 53 -3.61 -4.86 1.99
C LEU A 53 -3.92 -4.34 3.39
N TYR A 54 -2.92 -4.34 4.26
CA TYR A 54 -3.07 -4.02 5.68
C TYR A 54 -2.06 -2.97 6.12
N ILE A 55 -2.49 -2.11 7.03
CA ILE A 55 -1.61 -1.22 7.80
C ILE A 55 -1.59 -1.75 9.22
N PHE A 56 -0.41 -2.07 9.71
CA PHE A 56 -0.18 -2.44 11.10
C PHE A 56 0.66 -1.38 11.79
N SER A 57 0.40 -1.17 13.07
CA SER A 57 1.29 -0.52 14.02
C SER A 57 2.10 -1.57 14.78
N SER A 58 2.95 -1.13 15.71
CA SER A 58 3.68 -2.02 16.62
C SER A 58 2.80 -2.94 17.48
N VAL A 59 1.53 -2.58 17.70
CA VAL A 59 0.65 -3.30 18.65
C VAL A 59 -0.68 -3.79 18.06
N LYS A 60 -1.12 -3.25 16.91
CA LYS A 60 -2.43 -3.58 16.33
C LYS A 60 -2.55 -3.30 14.84
N GLU A 61 -3.57 -3.89 14.21
CA GLU A 61 -4.07 -3.44 12.91
C GLU A 61 -4.64 -2.01 13.02
N VAL A 62 -4.28 -1.16 12.06
CA VAL A 62 -4.72 0.24 11.97
C VAL A 62 -5.80 0.40 10.91
N TRP A 63 -5.64 -0.30 9.78
CA TRP A 63 -6.53 -0.23 8.63
C TRP A 63 -6.34 -1.44 7.71
N ARG A 64 -7.35 -1.74 6.91
CA ARG A 64 -7.25 -2.75 5.85
C ARG A 64 -8.12 -2.44 4.64
N PHE A 65 -7.64 -2.87 3.48
CA PHE A 65 -8.44 -3.16 2.30
C PHE A 65 -8.55 -4.68 2.17
N ALA A 66 -9.71 -5.23 2.54
CA ALA A 66 -9.96 -6.66 2.53
C ALA A 66 -10.52 -7.11 1.17
N LEU A 67 -9.90 -8.14 0.59
CA LEU A 67 -10.43 -8.82 -0.58
C LEU A 67 -11.47 -9.87 -0.16
N LYS A 68 -12.49 -10.08 -1.01
CA LYS A 68 -13.56 -11.05 -0.74
C LYS A 68 -13.05 -12.50 -0.67
N ASN A 69 -12.02 -12.82 -1.45
CA ASN A 69 -11.46 -14.15 -1.56
C ASN A 69 -9.97 -14.12 -1.18
N ARG A 70 -9.43 -15.28 -0.79
CA ARG A 70 -7.99 -15.45 -0.64
C ARG A 70 -7.37 -15.67 -2.01
N HIS A 71 -6.30 -14.96 -2.29
CA HIS A 71 -5.49 -15.05 -3.50
C HIS A 71 -4.16 -15.69 -3.16
N SER A 72 -3.68 -16.62 -3.98
CA SER A 72 -2.45 -17.37 -3.69
C SER A 72 -1.21 -16.49 -3.75
N LYS A 73 -1.16 -15.53 -4.69
CA LYS A 73 -0.03 -14.61 -4.82
C LYS A 73 -0.46 -13.22 -5.26
N LEU A 74 -0.36 -12.25 -4.35
CA LEU A 74 -0.65 -10.85 -4.65
C LEU A 74 0.62 -10.01 -4.83
N VAL A 75 0.55 -9.04 -5.73
CA VAL A 75 1.58 -8.00 -5.93
C VAL A 75 0.91 -6.63 -5.92
N LEU A 76 1.47 -5.71 -5.15
CA LEU A 76 1.07 -4.30 -5.15
C LEU A 76 2.06 -3.52 -6.01
N MET A 77 1.58 -2.80 -7.02
CA MET A 77 2.41 -2.07 -7.98
C MET A 77 1.84 -0.68 -8.24
N ALA A 78 2.71 0.34 -8.16
CA ALA A 78 2.42 1.65 -8.73
C ALA A 78 2.88 1.63 -10.19
N GLU A 79 2.01 2.06 -11.10
CA GLU A 79 2.32 2.12 -12.53
C GLU A 79 2.51 3.56 -12.99
N ASP A 80 3.05 3.70 -14.21
CA ASP A 80 3.40 5.00 -14.80
C ASP A 80 2.17 5.80 -15.24
N ASP A 81 0.98 5.20 -15.17
CA ASP A 81 -0.32 5.83 -15.46
C ASP A 81 -0.94 6.54 -14.25
N GLY A 82 -0.28 6.51 -13.09
CA GLY A 82 -0.77 7.12 -11.86
C GLY A 82 -1.78 6.25 -11.10
N ASN A 83 -1.89 4.97 -11.43
CA ASN A 83 -2.71 4.02 -10.68
C ASN A 83 -1.85 3.10 -9.80
N VAL A 84 -2.46 2.60 -8.73
CA VAL A 84 -1.91 1.54 -7.89
C VAL A 84 -2.78 0.31 -8.03
N TYR A 85 -2.18 -0.78 -8.49
CA TYR A 85 -2.85 -2.03 -8.75
C TYR A 85 -2.48 -3.10 -7.74
N LEU A 86 -3.45 -3.95 -7.43
CA LEU A 86 -3.27 -5.17 -6.68
C LEU A 86 -3.51 -6.36 -7.61
N TYR A 87 -2.43 -6.96 -8.11
CA TYR A 87 -2.46 -8.05 -9.06
C TYR A 87 -2.47 -9.41 -8.35
N ASP A 88 -3.30 -10.33 -8.84
CA ASP A 88 -3.23 -11.76 -8.51
C ASP A 88 -2.42 -12.48 -9.60
N MET A 89 -1.20 -12.86 -9.26
CA MET A 89 -0.22 -13.39 -10.22
C MET A 89 -0.53 -14.82 -10.70
N GLU A 90 -1.46 -15.53 -10.07
CA GLU A 90 -1.78 -16.91 -10.43
C GLU A 90 -3.14 -17.04 -11.13
N LYS A 91 -3.95 -15.99 -11.13
CA LYS A 91 -5.12 -15.89 -12.01
C LYS A 91 -4.69 -15.31 -13.35
N HIS A 92 -3.96 -16.10 -14.12
CA HIS A 92 -3.94 -15.92 -15.56
C HIS A 92 -5.33 -16.34 -16.10
N LEU A 93 -6.06 -15.38 -16.67
CA LEU A 93 -7.13 -15.68 -17.63
C LEU A 93 -6.51 -16.28 -18.89
#